data_AF-A0A1A2AFH0-F1
#
_entry.id   AF-A0A1A2AFH0-F1
#
_cell.length_a   1.000
_cell.length_b   1.000
_cell.length_c   1.000
_cell.angle_alpha   90.00
_cell.angle_beta   90.00
_cell.angle_gamma   90.00
#
_symmetry.space_group_name_H-M   'P 1'
#
loop_
_entity.id
_entity.type
_entity.pdbx_description
1 polymer ?
#
loop_
_entity_poly.entity_id
_entity_poly.type
_entity_poly.pdbx_seq_one_letter_code
_entity_poly.pdbx_strand_id
1 'polypeptide(L)'
;MMRPQAGLACVMAPLAAMMWAAPSALAIDQPKVDPGVPPPSGAPGPGQPMEQRGPCSVSGVIPGSDPAVAAPSQSMLNLPAAWRFSRGEGQLVAVLDTGVRPGPRLPNVDPGGDFVETTDGLSDCDGHGTLVAGIIGGQPGDDGFSGVAPAARMLSIRMTSAKFSPRTPGGDPLLARASQDIATLARAIVHAADLGARVINISAITCLPADRTVDQAALGAAIRYAAVDKDAVIVAAAGNNGPTGSVAGGTSCDSNPLTDLGRPDDPRNWAGVTSVSIPSWWQPYVLSAASLTPGAEPSKFTMAGPWVGIAAPGENIVSVSNRDGGGLANGLPDDHQQLVALSGTSYAAGYVSGVAALVRSKYPQLTATQVVHRITATAHNGARAPSNVVGAGAVDPVAALTWELPAGNPSGVSAARPVTVPAAPAPRDTTPRTVAFAGTAALAVVVAAVAAVSAIARKKETTP
;
A
#
# COMPACT_ATOMS: atom_id res chain seq x y z
N MET A 1 -5.91 61.66 55.77
CA MET A 1 -6.59 62.22 54.58
C MET A 1 -6.04 61.48 53.36
N MET A 2 -6.64 60.34 53.03
CA MET A 2 -7.64 60.12 51.94
C MET A 2 -7.01 60.04 50.53
N ARG A 3 -7.11 58.82 49.97
CA ARG A 3 -6.87 58.35 48.58
C ARG A 3 -7.83 59.02 47.56
N PRO A 4 -7.53 58.99 46.24
CA PRO A 4 -7.90 57.89 45.31
C PRO A 4 -6.71 57.46 44.39
N GLN A 5 -6.51 56.22 43.94
CA GLN A 5 -7.28 55.30 43.06
C GLN A 5 -7.54 55.79 41.62
N ALA A 6 -6.78 55.24 40.66
CA ALA A 6 -7.16 54.87 39.29
C ALA A 6 -5.96 54.09 38.69
N GLY A 7 -6.06 52.94 38.03
CA GLY A 7 -7.20 52.22 37.45
C GLY A 7 -6.70 51.56 36.16
N LEU A 8 -6.72 50.22 36.13
CA LEU A 8 -6.58 49.31 34.98
C LEU A 8 -6.13 49.91 33.62
N ALA A 9 -4.89 49.63 33.21
CA ALA A 9 -4.51 49.64 31.79
C ALA A 9 -4.73 48.24 31.20
N CYS A 10 -5.67 48.15 30.27
CA CYS A 10 -6.12 46.94 29.58
C CYS A 10 -4.96 46.12 28.98
N VAL A 11 -4.80 44.89 29.49
CA VAL A 11 -4.11 43.79 28.79
C VAL A 11 -5.10 43.24 27.76
N MET A 12 -5.13 43.79 26.55
CA MET A 12 -5.89 43.25 25.41
C MET A 12 -5.15 43.41 24.08
N ALA A 13 -3.87 43.03 24.06
CA ALA A 13 -3.12 42.83 22.81
C ALA A 13 -1.96 41.86 23.07
N PRO A 14 -2.21 40.54 23.09
CA PRO A 14 -1.59 39.72 22.04
C PRO A 14 -2.38 38.44 21.65
N LEU A 15 -3.72 38.42 21.71
CA LEU A 15 -4.49 37.21 21.33
C LEU A 15 -4.82 37.09 19.84
N ALA A 16 -4.72 38.19 19.07
CA ALA A 16 -5.07 38.18 17.64
C ALA A 16 -3.90 37.76 16.71
N ALA A 17 -2.65 37.75 17.19
CA ALA A 17 -1.48 37.41 16.38
C ALA A 17 -1.09 35.92 16.43
N MET A 18 -1.66 35.14 17.36
CA MET A 18 -1.37 33.69 17.50
C MET A 18 -2.31 32.79 16.68
N MET A 19 -3.33 33.31 16.02
CA MET A 19 -4.27 32.51 15.21
C MET A 19 -3.85 32.34 13.74
N TRP A 20 -2.68 32.85 13.34
CA TRP A 20 -2.21 32.81 11.94
C TRP A 20 -0.92 32.00 11.69
N ALA A 21 -0.51 31.20 12.67
CA ALA A 21 0.65 30.32 12.51
C ALA A 21 0.42 28.89 13.03
N ALA A 22 -0.83 28.42 13.06
CA ALA A 22 -1.06 26.98 13.06
C ALA A 22 -0.86 26.52 11.61
N PRO A 23 0.18 25.73 11.28
CA PRO A 23 0.23 25.08 9.98
C PRO A 23 -1.07 24.29 9.81
N SER A 24 -1.76 24.49 8.69
CA SER A 24 -2.88 23.64 8.32
C SER A 24 -2.39 22.20 8.41
N ALA A 25 -2.93 21.40 9.32
CA ALA A 25 -2.68 19.96 9.30
C ALA A 25 -3.20 19.46 7.95
N LEU A 26 -2.28 19.18 7.02
CA LEU A 26 -2.61 18.59 5.73
C LEU A 26 -3.12 17.18 6.01
N ALA A 27 -4.43 17.00 6.00
CA ALA A 27 -5.05 15.70 6.02
C ALA A 27 -4.75 14.99 4.69
N ILE A 28 -4.15 13.80 4.73
CA ILE A 28 -4.04 12.97 3.54
C ILE A 28 -5.42 12.38 3.23
N ASP A 29 -5.86 12.60 2.00
CA ASP A 29 -7.01 11.90 1.42
C ASP A 29 -6.58 10.63 0.69
N GLN A 30 -7.55 9.76 0.39
CA GLN A 30 -7.33 8.64 -0.50
C GLN A 30 -6.79 9.10 -1.86
N PRO A 31 -5.78 8.41 -2.42
CA PRO A 31 -5.23 8.79 -3.72
C PRO A 31 -6.28 8.59 -4.82
N LYS A 32 -6.33 9.52 -5.77
CA LYS A 32 -7.25 9.49 -6.91
C LYS A 32 -6.46 9.35 -8.19
N VAL A 33 -6.94 8.49 -9.07
CA VAL A 33 -6.37 8.33 -10.41
C VAL A 33 -6.67 9.60 -11.22
N ASP A 34 -5.64 10.18 -11.81
CA ASP A 34 -5.80 11.29 -12.76
C ASP A 34 -6.25 10.73 -14.12
N PRO A 35 -7.45 11.06 -14.60
CA PRO A 35 -7.94 10.57 -15.89
C PRO A 35 -7.17 11.14 -17.09
N GLY A 36 -6.39 12.21 -16.93
CA GLY A 36 -5.57 12.81 -17.97
C GLY A 36 -4.22 12.14 -18.17
N VAL A 37 -3.79 11.27 -17.26
CA VAL A 37 -2.49 10.59 -17.32
C VAL A 37 -2.66 9.16 -17.85
N PRO A 38 -2.09 8.82 -19.03
CA PRO A 38 -2.15 7.45 -19.54
C PRO A 38 -1.23 6.51 -18.74
N PRO A 39 -1.49 5.19 -18.74
CA PRO A 39 -0.55 4.23 -18.17
C PRO A 39 0.80 4.32 -18.91
N PRO A 40 1.92 4.15 -18.19
CA PRO A 40 3.25 4.19 -18.80
C PRO A 40 3.48 2.97 -19.71
N SER A 41 4.55 3.01 -20.51
CA SER A 41 4.99 1.85 -21.28
C SER A 41 5.39 0.69 -20.35
N GLY A 42 4.86 -0.51 -20.61
CA GLY A 42 5.24 -1.74 -19.92
C GLY A 42 6.56 -2.34 -20.40
N ALA A 43 7.42 -1.61 -21.12
CA ALA A 43 8.69 -2.16 -21.60
C ALA A 43 9.64 -2.52 -20.42
N PRO A 44 10.21 -3.74 -20.40
CA PRO A 44 11.19 -4.14 -19.39
C PRO A 44 12.52 -3.40 -19.57
N GLY A 45 13.37 -3.49 -18.56
CA GLY A 45 14.67 -2.82 -18.47
C GLY A 45 14.70 -1.74 -17.38
N PRO A 46 15.88 -1.45 -16.81
CA PRO A 46 15.99 -0.53 -15.70
C PRO A 46 15.86 0.91 -16.17
N GLY A 47 15.35 1.78 -15.29
CA GLY A 47 15.25 3.22 -15.59
C GLY A 47 16.62 3.90 -15.75
N GLN A 48 17.67 3.26 -15.24
CA GLN A 48 19.07 3.68 -15.38
C GLN A 48 20.00 2.47 -15.21
N PRO A 49 21.27 2.55 -15.65
CA PRO A 49 22.20 1.44 -15.50
C PRO A 49 22.42 1.04 -14.04
N MET A 50 22.18 -0.23 -13.74
CA MET A 50 22.43 -0.84 -12.44
C MET A 50 23.77 -1.59 -12.43
N GLU A 51 24.25 -1.90 -11.23
CA GLU A 51 25.44 -2.70 -10.97
C GLU A 51 25.25 -3.53 -9.69
N GLN A 52 25.73 -4.77 -9.71
CA GLN A 52 25.71 -5.65 -8.55
C GLN A 52 26.73 -5.18 -7.50
N ARG A 53 26.30 -5.00 -6.25
CA ARG A 53 27.11 -4.49 -5.13
C ARG A 53 27.45 -5.55 -4.08
N GLY A 54 26.92 -6.76 -4.20
CA GLY A 54 27.20 -7.84 -3.26
C GLY A 54 26.86 -9.22 -3.82
N PRO A 55 27.36 -10.29 -3.17
CA PRO A 55 27.04 -11.65 -3.58
C PRO A 55 25.55 -11.94 -3.42
N CYS A 56 25.05 -12.86 -4.25
CA CYS A 56 23.66 -13.30 -4.15
C CYS A 56 23.41 -14.02 -2.82
N SER A 57 22.22 -13.78 -2.26
CA SER A 57 21.73 -14.50 -1.08
C SER A 57 21.03 -15.78 -1.51
N VAL A 58 21.20 -16.85 -0.72
CA VAL A 58 20.54 -18.14 -0.94
C VAL A 58 19.77 -18.50 0.32
N SER A 59 18.48 -18.76 0.16
CA SER A 59 17.61 -19.24 1.24
C SER A 59 17.94 -20.69 1.61
N GLY A 60 17.79 -21.03 2.89
CA GLY A 60 18.20 -22.33 3.43
C GLY A 60 17.29 -22.83 4.54
N VAL A 61 17.73 -23.93 5.16
CA VAL A 61 17.05 -24.53 6.31
C VAL A 61 17.76 -24.11 7.58
N ILE A 62 17.02 -23.54 8.53
CA ILE A 62 17.54 -23.13 9.84
C ILE A 62 18.01 -24.38 10.60
N PRO A 63 19.23 -24.40 11.18
CA PRO A 63 19.71 -25.54 11.95
C PRO A 63 18.74 -25.96 13.06
N GLY A 64 18.46 -27.27 13.14
CA GLY A 64 17.54 -27.85 14.14
C GLY A 64 16.05 -27.72 13.80
N SER A 65 15.70 -27.14 12.65
CA SER A 65 14.32 -27.11 12.16
C SER A 65 14.04 -28.23 11.15
N ASP A 66 12.76 -28.60 11.01
CA ASP A 66 12.29 -29.56 10.00
C ASP A 66 11.24 -28.89 9.10
N PRO A 67 11.64 -28.41 7.90
CA PRO A 67 10.71 -27.79 6.96
C PRO A 67 9.81 -28.81 6.24
N ALA A 68 10.03 -30.12 6.40
CA ALA A 68 9.17 -31.14 5.80
C ALA A 68 7.85 -31.32 6.58
N VAL A 69 7.77 -30.86 7.83
CA VAL A 69 6.51 -30.81 8.58
C VAL A 69 5.71 -29.60 8.11
N ALA A 70 4.40 -29.81 7.88
CA ALA A 70 3.50 -28.73 7.47
C ALA A 70 3.59 -27.56 8.45
N ALA A 71 3.94 -26.38 7.94
CA ALA A 71 4.12 -25.21 8.79
C ALA A 71 2.77 -24.79 9.41
N PRO A 72 2.76 -24.27 10.65
CA PRO A 72 1.55 -23.69 11.24
C PRO A 72 0.88 -22.66 10.32
N SER A 73 1.68 -21.85 9.61
CA SER A 73 1.22 -20.88 8.62
C SER A 73 0.41 -21.52 7.48
N GLN A 74 0.79 -22.70 6.97
CA GLN A 74 -0.01 -23.44 5.98
C GLN A 74 -1.25 -24.08 6.61
N SER A 75 -1.13 -24.59 7.84
CA SER A 75 -2.24 -25.24 8.55
C SER A 75 -3.38 -24.28 8.86
N MET A 76 -3.08 -23.00 9.14
CA MET A 76 -4.06 -21.93 9.37
C MET A 76 -5.04 -21.74 8.21
N LEU A 77 -4.64 -22.07 6.99
CA LEU A 77 -5.42 -21.82 5.77
C LEU A 77 -6.27 -23.02 5.32
N ASN A 78 -6.12 -24.18 5.96
CA ASN A 78 -6.83 -25.42 5.62
C ASN A 78 -6.80 -25.74 4.10
N LEU A 79 -5.62 -25.60 3.48
CA LEU A 79 -5.45 -25.77 2.03
C LEU A 79 -5.93 -27.13 1.50
N PRO A 80 -5.75 -28.27 2.21
CA PRO A 80 -6.31 -29.56 1.76
C PRO A 80 -7.83 -29.55 1.57
N ALA A 81 -8.57 -28.79 2.37
CA ALA A 81 -10.02 -28.62 2.17
C ALA A 81 -10.32 -27.67 1.00
N ALA A 82 -9.57 -26.58 0.86
CA ALA A 82 -9.72 -25.62 -0.23
C ALA A 82 -9.48 -26.28 -1.61
N TRP A 83 -8.47 -27.16 -1.71
CA TRP A 83 -8.11 -27.88 -2.93
C TRP A 83 -9.16 -28.87 -3.44
N ARG A 84 -10.17 -29.20 -2.62
CA ARG A 84 -11.35 -29.95 -3.10
C ARG A 84 -12.21 -29.13 -4.07
N PHE A 85 -12.01 -27.81 -4.12
CA PHE A 85 -12.82 -26.89 -4.91
C PHE A 85 -12.04 -26.21 -6.04
N SER A 86 -10.74 -25.94 -5.86
CA SER A 86 -9.86 -25.39 -6.89
C SER A 86 -8.40 -25.56 -6.49
N ARG A 87 -7.49 -25.72 -7.46
CA ARG A 87 -6.03 -25.65 -7.25
C ARG A 87 -5.37 -24.51 -8.03
N GLY A 88 -6.16 -23.61 -8.63
CA GLY A 88 -5.68 -22.45 -9.39
C GLY A 88 -5.55 -22.70 -10.90
N GLU A 89 -6.21 -23.73 -11.43
CA GLU A 89 -6.17 -24.10 -12.84
C GLU A 89 -6.51 -22.92 -13.75
N GLY A 90 -5.72 -22.75 -14.81
CA GLY A 90 -5.92 -21.72 -15.84
C GLY A 90 -5.57 -20.29 -15.39
N GLN A 91 -5.10 -20.09 -14.17
CA GLN A 91 -4.69 -18.76 -13.69
C GLN A 91 -3.21 -18.51 -13.95
N LEU A 92 -2.90 -17.28 -14.36
CA LEU A 92 -1.55 -16.74 -14.44
C LEU A 92 -1.37 -15.71 -13.32
N VAL A 93 -0.40 -15.95 -12.45
CA VAL A 93 -0.05 -15.06 -11.33
C VAL A 93 1.29 -14.39 -11.61
N ALA A 94 1.31 -13.07 -11.79
CA ALA A 94 2.55 -12.31 -11.89
C ALA A 94 3.15 -12.08 -10.50
N VAL A 95 4.45 -12.31 -10.37
CA VAL A 95 5.24 -12.11 -9.14
C VAL A 95 6.21 -10.96 -9.40
N LEU A 96 5.83 -9.75 -8.99
CA LEU A 96 6.68 -8.55 -9.05
C LEU A 96 7.55 -8.51 -7.80
N ASP A 97 8.79 -8.98 -7.94
CA ASP A 97 9.66 -9.28 -6.80
C ASP A 97 11.16 -9.23 -7.22
N THR A 98 12.03 -10.03 -6.59
CA THR A 98 13.47 -10.12 -6.87
C THR A 98 13.86 -11.07 -8.00
N GLY A 99 12.86 -11.51 -8.77
CA GLY A 99 12.99 -12.64 -9.69
C GLY A 99 12.68 -13.96 -8.99
N VAL A 100 12.57 -15.03 -9.77
CA VAL A 100 12.22 -16.37 -9.27
C VAL A 100 13.17 -17.36 -9.91
N ARG A 101 13.84 -18.19 -9.12
CA ARG A 101 14.64 -19.30 -9.64
C ARG A 101 13.75 -20.52 -9.88
N PRO A 102 13.59 -21.01 -11.12
CA PRO A 102 12.86 -22.25 -11.39
C PRO A 102 13.57 -23.47 -10.78
N GLY A 103 12.80 -24.54 -10.56
CA GLY A 103 13.34 -25.80 -10.06
C GLY A 103 12.26 -26.88 -9.94
N PRO A 104 12.58 -28.06 -9.37
CA PRO A 104 11.63 -29.17 -9.27
C PRO A 104 10.32 -28.82 -8.56
N ARG A 105 10.36 -27.90 -7.58
CA ARG A 105 9.17 -27.41 -6.86
C ARG A 105 8.55 -26.16 -7.47
N LEU A 106 9.18 -25.56 -8.49
CA LEU A 106 8.69 -24.41 -9.24
C LEU A 106 8.91 -24.61 -10.76
N PRO A 107 8.35 -25.68 -11.37
CA PRO A 107 8.44 -25.91 -12.81
C PRO A 107 7.49 -25.02 -13.63
N ASN A 108 6.53 -24.38 -12.95
CA ASN A 108 5.42 -23.61 -13.49
C ASN A 108 5.70 -22.10 -13.49
N VAL A 109 6.95 -21.68 -13.72
CA VAL A 109 7.37 -20.27 -13.75
C VAL A 109 7.82 -19.89 -15.15
N ASP A 110 7.11 -18.95 -15.75
CA ASP A 110 7.42 -18.36 -17.04
C ASP A 110 8.26 -17.07 -16.88
N PRO A 111 9.13 -16.75 -17.84
CA PRO A 111 9.88 -15.50 -17.85
C PRO A 111 8.94 -14.31 -18.09
N GLY A 112 9.02 -13.28 -17.23
CA GLY A 112 8.25 -12.04 -17.32
C GLY A 112 9.12 -10.80 -17.49
N GLY A 113 10.44 -10.95 -17.65
CA GLY A 113 11.35 -9.83 -17.84
C GLY A 113 11.86 -9.23 -16.54
N ASP A 114 12.71 -8.22 -16.72
CA ASP A 114 13.58 -7.70 -15.68
C ASP A 114 13.68 -6.18 -15.79
N PHE A 115 13.54 -5.51 -14.65
CA PHE A 115 13.62 -4.07 -14.47
C PHE A 115 14.81 -3.65 -13.60
N VAL A 116 15.64 -4.60 -13.17
CA VAL A 116 16.91 -4.36 -12.46
C VAL A 116 18.08 -4.47 -13.44
N GLU A 117 18.10 -5.50 -14.26
CA GLU A 117 19.06 -5.67 -15.37
C GLU A 117 18.30 -5.89 -16.68
N THR A 118 18.83 -6.69 -17.59
CA THR A 118 18.21 -7.03 -18.88
C THR A 118 18.03 -8.54 -19.03
N THR A 119 17.74 -9.24 -17.93
CA THR A 119 17.46 -10.69 -17.93
C THR A 119 15.98 -10.98 -18.23
N ASP A 120 15.58 -12.25 -18.11
CA ASP A 120 14.22 -12.73 -18.35
C ASP A 120 13.35 -12.79 -17.07
N GLY A 121 13.90 -12.41 -15.91
CA GLY A 121 13.23 -12.48 -14.61
C GLY A 121 13.38 -13.83 -13.89
N LEU A 122 14.00 -14.85 -14.49
CA LEU A 122 14.17 -16.19 -13.90
C LEU A 122 15.43 -16.33 -13.03
N SER A 123 16.04 -15.20 -12.67
CA SER A 123 17.23 -15.13 -11.83
C SER A 123 16.94 -14.38 -10.55
N ASP A 124 16.95 -15.10 -9.43
CA ASP A 124 16.75 -14.54 -8.09
C ASP A 124 18.07 -14.51 -7.31
N CYS A 125 18.61 -13.30 -7.14
CA CYS A 125 19.86 -13.03 -6.43
C CYS A 125 19.64 -12.67 -4.94
N ASP A 126 18.38 -12.56 -4.52
CA ASP A 126 18.00 -12.20 -3.16
C ASP A 126 17.35 -13.38 -2.42
N GLY A 127 16.74 -14.32 -3.16
CA GLY A 127 16.01 -15.48 -2.66
C GLY A 127 14.55 -15.19 -2.30
N HIS A 128 14.19 -13.92 -2.20
CA HIS A 128 12.87 -13.48 -1.73
C HIS A 128 11.74 -13.84 -2.72
N GLY A 129 11.90 -13.51 -4.00
CA GLY A 129 10.87 -13.79 -5.01
C GLY A 129 10.63 -15.28 -5.21
N THR A 130 11.66 -16.12 -5.11
CA THR A 130 11.51 -17.58 -5.15
C THR A 130 10.70 -18.11 -3.96
N LEU A 131 10.94 -17.57 -2.76
CA LEU A 131 10.15 -17.90 -1.57
C LEU A 131 8.68 -17.44 -1.74
N VAL A 132 8.42 -16.26 -2.29
CA VAL A 132 7.06 -15.79 -2.56
C VAL A 132 6.35 -16.66 -3.61
N ALA A 133 7.03 -16.99 -4.72
CA ALA A 133 6.50 -17.88 -5.75
C ALA A 133 6.19 -19.28 -5.19
N GLY A 134 7.03 -19.81 -4.31
CA GLY A 134 6.78 -21.07 -3.61
C GLY A 134 5.47 -21.05 -2.82
N ILE A 135 5.18 -19.97 -2.09
CA ILE A 135 3.92 -19.81 -1.35
C ILE A 135 2.73 -19.77 -2.30
N ILE A 136 2.84 -19.05 -3.41
CA ILE A 136 1.76 -18.90 -4.38
C ILE A 136 1.45 -20.23 -5.06
N GLY A 137 2.44 -20.88 -5.66
CA GLY A 137 2.23 -21.97 -6.61
C GLY A 137 3.29 -23.07 -6.59
N GLY A 138 4.06 -23.19 -5.51
CA GLY A 138 5.01 -24.29 -5.32
C GLY A 138 4.33 -25.66 -5.40
N GLN A 139 4.95 -26.60 -6.10
CA GLN A 139 4.41 -27.95 -6.24
C GLN A 139 4.43 -28.70 -4.91
N PRO A 140 3.51 -29.65 -4.66
CA PRO A 140 3.63 -30.61 -3.56
C PRO A 140 4.75 -31.63 -3.82
N GLY A 141 5.15 -32.36 -2.79
CA GLY A 141 6.11 -33.47 -2.86
C GLY A 141 5.96 -34.40 -1.67
N ASP A 142 6.98 -35.21 -1.37
CA ASP A 142 6.98 -36.15 -0.23
C ASP A 142 7.27 -35.43 1.12
N ASP A 143 6.58 -34.31 1.34
CA ASP A 143 6.68 -33.44 2.51
C ASP A 143 5.33 -32.71 2.73
N GLY A 144 5.22 -31.99 3.85
CA GLY A 144 4.03 -31.23 4.22
C GLY A 144 3.86 -29.91 3.47
N PHE A 145 4.73 -29.57 2.52
CA PHE A 145 4.70 -28.28 1.83
C PHE A 145 3.94 -28.35 0.50
N SER A 146 3.11 -27.34 0.25
CA SER A 146 2.60 -27.01 -1.08
C SER A 146 2.28 -25.51 -1.13
N GLY A 147 2.43 -24.91 -2.30
CA GLY A 147 1.87 -23.59 -2.57
C GLY A 147 0.34 -23.62 -2.49
N VAL A 148 -0.27 -22.45 -2.34
CA VAL A 148 -1.73 -22.28 -2.22
C VAL A 148 -2.45 -22.69 -3.50
N ALA A 149 -1.93 -22.30 -4.65
CA ALA A 149 -2.49 -22.55 -5.97
C ALA A 149 -1.50 -23.31 -6.86
N PRO A 150 -1.19 -24.58 -6.55
CA PRO A 150 -0.13 -25.33 -7.22
C PRO A 150 -0.40 -25.65 -8.69
N ALA A 151 -1.65 -25.50 -9.17
CA ALA A 151 -2.01 -25.66 -10.58
C ALA A 151 -2.01 -24.32 -11.37
N ALA A 152 -1.74 -23.19 -10.71
CA ALA A 152 -1.56 -21.91 -11.39
C ALA A 152 -0.19 -21.87 -12.10
N ARG A 153 -0.11 -21.08 -13.17
CA ARG A 153 1.16 -20.65 -13.75
C ARG A 153 1.62 -19.37 -13.07
N MET A 154 2.92 -19.18 -12.99
CA MET A 154 3.53 -17.97 -12.45
C MET A 154 4.33 -17.26 -13.52
N LEU A 155 4.33 -15.94 -13.48
CA LEU A 155 5.14 -15.08 -14.33
C LEU A 155 6.12 -14.32 -13.43
N SER A 156 7.42 -14.54 -13.60
CA SER A 156 8.43 -13.87 -12.78
C SER A 156 8.83 -12.52 -13.39
N ILE A 157 8.57 -11.43 -12.70
CA ILE A 157 8.99 -10.09 -13.10
C ILE A 157 9.93 -9.54 -12.04
N ARG A 158 11.22 -9.47 -12.37
CA ARG A 158 12.21 -8.93 -11.44
C ARG A 158 12.14 -7.41 -11.45
N MET A 159 11.67 -6.83 -10.35
CA MET A 159 11.48 -5.38 -10.21
C MET A 159 12.44 -4.73 -9.22
N THR A 160 12.89 -5.48 -8.20
CA THR A 160 13.80 -4.98 -7.16
C THR A 160 14.94 -5.94 -6.89
N SER A 161 16.05 -5.47 -6.34
CA SER A 161 17.05 -6.33 -5.70
C SER A 161 17.84 -5.53 -4.68
N ALA A 162 18.10 -6.10 -3.51
CA ALA A 162 18.99 -5.51 -2.52
C ALA A 162 20.47 -5.64 -2.92
N LYS A 163 20.77 -6.51 -3.87
CA LYS A 163 22.13 -6.77 -4.37
C LYS A 163 22.54 -5.84 -5.51
N PHE A 164 21.63 -5.03 -6.03
CA PHE A 164 21.88 -4.12 -7.16
C PHE A 164 21.59 -2.68 -6.76
N SER A 165 22.42 -1.76 -7.26
CA SER A 165 22.17 -0.32 -7.13
C SER A 165 22.58 0.43 -8.40
N PRO A 166 22.12 1.68 -8.59
CA PRO A 166 22.53 2.49 -9.71
C PRO A 166 24.05 2.68 -9.80
N ARG A 167 24.61 2.72 -11.02
CA ARG A 167 26.05 2.97 -11.24
C ARG A 167 26.49 4.37 -10.80
N THR A 168 25.65 5.37 -11.06
CA THR A 168 25.90 6.77 -10.68
C THR A 168 24.89 7.17 -9.60
N PRO A 169 25.30 7.27 -8.32
CA PRO A 169 24.45 7.79 -7.26
C PRO A 169 24.16 9.28 -7.51
N GLY A 170 22.91 9.72 -7.35
CA GLY A 170 22.54 11.14 -7.51
C GLY A 170 21.45 11.57 -6.53
N GLY A 171 21.53 12.82 -6.05
CA GLY A 171 20.47 13.53 -5.31
C GLY A 171 20.26 13.12 -3.84
N ASP A 172 19.16 13.61 -3.25
CA ASP A 172 18.63 13.07 -1.98
C ASP A 172 18.32 11.59 -2.20
N PRO A 173 19.06 10.69 -1.54
CA PRO A 173 19.03 9.26 -1.87
C PRO A 173 17.65 8.63 -1.63
N LEU A 174 16.80 9.25 -0.82
CA LEU A 174 15.53 8.68 -0.39
C LEU A 174 14.40 8.99 -1.37
N LEU A 175 14.19 10.25 -1.72
CA LEU A 175 13.13 10.66 -2.65
C LEU A 175 13.45 10.29 -4.10
N ALA A 176 14.72 10.38 -4.50
CA ALA A 176 15.14 9.94 -5.84
C ALA A 176 14.91 8.44 -6.02
N ARG A 177 15.28 7.63 -5.01
CA ARG A 177 15.04 6.19 -5.01
C ARG A 177 13.56 5.86 -5.03
N ALA A 178 12.77 6.46 -4.15
CA ALA A 178 11.33 6.23 -4.10
C ALA A 178 10.66 6.55 -5.45
N SER A 179 11.04 7.66 -6.09
CA SER A 179 10.51 8.04 -7.41
C SER A 179 10.85 7.00 -8.48
N GLN A 180 12.06 6.45 -8.46
CA GLN A 180 12.48 5.41 -9.40
C GLN A 180 11.80 4.07 -9.15
N ASP A 181 11.66 3.66 -7.89
CA ASP A 181 10.96 2.44 -7.52
C ASP A 181 9.49 2.53 -7.96
N ILE A 182 8.83 3.67 -7.70
CA ILE A 182 7.44 3.93 -8.11
C ILE A 182 7.29 3.92 -9.64
N ALA A 183 8.19 4.58 -10.37
CA ALA A 183 8.14 4.59 -11.83
C ALA A 183 8.36 3.19 -12.41
N THR A 184 9.28 2.42 -11.82
CA THR A 184 9.55 1.04 -12.24
C THR A 184 8.37 0.13 -11.94
N LEU A 185 7.75 0.29 -10.77
CA LEU A 185 6.57 -0.46 -10.36
C LEU A 185 5.41 -0.21 -11.32
N ALA A 186 5.17 1.05 -11.70
CA ALA A 186 4.13 1.40 -12.64
C ALA A 186 4.31 0.68 -14.00
N ARG A 187 5.54 0.65 -14.54
CA ARG A 187 5.84 -0.08 -15.78
C ARG A 187 5.67 -1.59 -15.61
N ALA A 188 6.15 -2.16 -14.51
CA ALA A 188 6.04 -3.59 -14.23
C ALA A 188 4.59 -4.06 -14.09
N ILE A 189 3.70 -3.24 -13.50
CA ILE A 189 2.26 -3.52 -13.40
C ILE A 189 1.62 -3.56 -14.78
N VAL A 190 1.91 -2.56 -15.64
CA VAL A 190 1.42 -2.56 -17.02
C VAL A 190 1.93 -3.79 -17.77
N HIS A 191 3.21 -4.12 -17.63
CA HIS A 191 3.83 -5.29 -18.26
C HIS A 191 3.14 -6.59 -17.87
N ALA A 192 2.93 -6.81 -16.56
CA ALA A 192 2.25 -7.98 -16.04
C ALA A 192 0.82 -8.12 -16.60
N ALA A 193 0.09 -7.01 -16.64
CA ALA A 193 -1.27 -6.97 -17.14
C ALA A 193 -1.34 -7.21 -18.67
N ASP A 194 -0.37 -6.71 -19.42
CA ASP A 194 -0.26 -6.94 -20.87
C ASP A 194 0.13 -8.38 -21.21
N LEU A 195 0.92 -9.04 -20.35
CA LEU A 195 1.22 -10.47 -20.43
C LEU A 195 0.05 -11.37 -19.97
N GLY A 196 -1.08 -10.79 -19.57
CA GLY A 196 -2.32 -11.50 -19.29
C GLY A 196 -2.41 -12.05 -17.86
N ALA A 197 -1.62 -11.54 -16.92
CA ALA A 197 -1.72 -11.93 -15.52
C ALA A 197 -3.12 -11.63 -14.97
N ARG A 198 -3.78 -12.64 -14.39
CA ARG A 198 -5.10 -12.51 -13.77
C ARG A 198 -5.01 -12.15 -12.29
N VAL A 199 -3.84 -12.38 -11.68
CA VAL A 199 -3.46 -11.93 -10.34
C VAL A 199 -2.06 -11.34 -10.43
N ILE A 200 -1.82 -10.20 -9.80
CA ILE A 200 -0.52 -9.53 -9.73
C ILE A 200 -0.16 -9.40 -8.25
N ASN A 201 0.85 -10.17 -7.83
CA ASN A 201 1.44 -10.09 -6.49
C ASN A 201 2.57 -9.06 -6.49
N ILE A 202 2.49 -8.09 -5.59
CA ILE A 202 3.49 -7.03 -5.41
C ILE A 202 4.07 -7.13 -3.99
N SER A 203 5.30 -7.62 -3.90
CA SER A 203 6.03 -7.68 -2.63
C SER A 203 6.82 -6.41 -2.35
N ALA A 204 7.15 -5.65 -3.39
CA ALA A 204 7.87 -4.39 -3.27
C ALA A 204 7.02 -3.34 -2.54
N ILE A 205 7.59 -2.76 -1.49
CA ILE A 205 6.97 -1.70 -0.70
C ILE A 205 7.90 -0.50 -0.71
N THR A 206 7.36 0.66 -1.06
CA THR A 206 8.01 1.95 -0.86
C THR A 206 7.21 2.74 0.15
N CYS A 207 7.82 3.09 1.28
CA CYS A 207 7.18 3.91 2.30
C CYS A 207 7.66 5.36 2.23
N LEU A 208 6.75 6.33 2.28
CA LEU A 208 7.10 7.76 2.27
C LEU A 208 6.42 8.50 3.41
N PRO A 209 7.11 9.45 4.07
CA PRO A 209 6.45 10.38 4.98
C PRO A 209 5.28 11.10 4.29
N ALA A 210 4.18 11.28 5.00
CA ALA A 210 2.97 11.93 4.50
C ALA A 210 3.22 13.34 3.95
N ASP A 211 4.17 14.07 4.52
CA ASP A 211 4.57 15.42 4.14
C ASP A 211 5.58 15.46 2.96
N ARG A 212 6.07 14.30 2.51
CA ARG A 212 7.03 14.16 1.41
C ARG A 212 6.46 13.32 0.28
N THR A 213 5.61 13.95 -0.53
CA THR A 213 4.98 13.29 -1.67
C THR A 213 5.90 13.27 -2.89
N VAL A 214 5.80 12.20 -3.66
CA VAL A 214 6.34 12.07 -5.01
C VAL A 214 5.17 11.90 -5.98
N ASP A 215 5.34 12.31 -7.23
CA ASP A 215 4.31 12.12 -8.25
C ASP A 215 4.06 10.62 -8.49
N GLN A 216 2.81 10.21 -8.32
CA GLN A 216 2.36 8.84 -8.51
C GLN A 216 1.27 8.73 -9.58
N ALA A 217 1.03 9.77 -10.39
CA ALA A 217 -0.04 9.77 -11.38
C ALA A 217 0.08 8.59 -12.37
N ALA A 218 1.30 8.32 -12.85
CA ALA A 218 1.58 7.16 -13.73
C ALA A 218 1.36 5.81 -13.02
N LEU A 219 1.68 5.71 -11.72
CA LEU A 219 1.41 4.50 -10.93
C LEU A 219 -0.09 4.29 -10.74
N GLY A 220 -0.85 5.34 -10.41
CA GLY A 220 -2.31 5.29 -10.32
C GLY A 220 -2.95 4.87 -11.66
N ALA A 221 -2.47 5.39 -12.78
CA ALA A 221 -2.90 5.00 -14.12
C ALA A 221 -2.59 3.52 -14.42
N ALA A 222 -1.38 3.04 -14.10
CA ALA A 222 -0.98 1.64 -14.26
C ALA A 222 -1.85 0.68 -13.42
N ILE A 223 -2.09 1.02 -12.15
CA ILE A 223 -2.91 0.23 -11.23
C ILE A 223 -4.35 0.15 -11.74
N ARG A 224 -4.95 1.28 -12.14
CA ARG A 224 -6.30 1.29 -12.71
C ARG A 224 -6.37 0.52 -14.02
N TYR A 225 -5.38 0.67 -14.90
CA TYR A 225 -5.30 -0.08 -16.14
C TYR A 225 -5.30 -1.59 -15.89
N ALA A 226 -4.43 -2.06 -14.98
CA ALA A 226 -4.37 -3.46 -14.61
C ALA A 226 -5.67 -3.95 -13.95
N ALA A 227 -6.20 -3.22 -12.96
CA ALA A 227 -7.36 -3.65 -12.18
C ALA A 227 -8.70 -3.57 -12.92
N VAL A 228 -8.88 -2.52 -13.74
CA VAL A 228 -10.16 -2.21 -14.39
C VAL A 228 -10.15 -2.65 -15.85
N ASP A 229 -9.14 -2.24 -16.61
CA ASP A 229 -9.15 -2.43 -18.06
C ASP A 229 -8.64 -3.83 -18.45
N LYS A 230 -7.72 -4.41 -17.67
CA LYS A 230 -7.20 -5.78 -17.83
C LYS A 230 -7.77 -6.79 -16.84
N ASP A 231 -8.64 -6.33 -15.92
CA ASP A 231 -9.34 -7.17 -14.96
C ASP A 231 -8.39 -8.07 -14.11
N ALA A 232 -7.24 -7.54 -13.70
CA ALA A 232 -6.27 -8.22 -12.84
C ALA A 232 -6.54 -7.92 -11.36
N VAL A 233 -6.52 -8.96 -10.51
CA VAL A 233 -6.53 -8.75 -9.05
C VAL A 233 -5.14 -8.35 -8.60
N ILE A 234 -4.98 -7.17 -8.02
CA ILE A 234 -3.69 -6.70 -7.51
C ILE A 234 -3.65 -6.91 -5.99
N VAL A 235 -2.65 -7.65 -5.53
CA VAL A 235 -2.40 -7.91 -4.11
C VAL A 235 -1.04 -7.35 -3.76
N ALA A 236 -0.97 -6.51 -2.73
CA ALA A 236 0.28 -5.89 -2.30
C ALA A 236 0.55 -6.12 -0.81
N ALA A 237 1.82 -6.23 -0.45
CA ALA A 237 2.24 -6.28 0.93
C ALA A 237 1.93 -4.94 1.66
N ALA A 238 1.40 -5.00 2.88
CA ALA A 238 1.01 -3.81 3.63
C ALA A 238 2.20 -2.92 4.04
N GLY A 239 3.37 -3.52 4.23
CA GLY A 239 4.53 -2.86 4.81
C GLY A 239 4.95 -3.51 6.12
N ASN A 240 6.23 -3.41 6.44
CA ASN A 240 6.79 -3.89 7.70
C ASN A 240 7.38 -2.72 8.47
N ASN A 241 7.01 -2.55 9.74
CA ASN A 241 7.57 -1.51 10.59
C ASN A 241 9.02 -1.81 10.97
N GLY A 242 9.82 -0.74 11.08
CA GLY A 242 11.24 -0.87 11.37
C GLY A 242 12.04 -1.60 10.28
N PRO A 243 13.30 -1.97 10.56
CA PRO A 243 14.15 -2.69 9.62
C PRO A 243 13.81 -4.19 9.68
N THR A 244 12.76 -4.64 9.01
CA THR A 244 12.58 -6.08 8.77
C THR A 244 13.32 -6.50 7.52
N GLY A 245 14.04 -7.61 7.61
CA GLY A 245 14.90 -8.12 6.56
C GLY A 245 14.22 -8.34 5.20
N SER A 246 14.97 -7.94 4.17
CA SER A 246 15.09 -8.69 2.92
C SER A 246 14.13 -8.38 1.77
N VAL A 247 13.88 -7.11 1.47
CA VAL A 247 13.92 -6.66 0.06
C VAL A 247 14.33 -5.18 -0.03
N ALA A 248 15.16 -4.87 -1.02
CA ALA A 248 15.74 -3.59 -1.42
C ALA A 248 15.18 -2.29 -0.77
N GLY A 249 15.83 -1.85 0.32
CA GLY A 249 16.17 -0.45 0.62
C GLY A 249 15.13 0.67 0.47
N GLY A 250 13.87 0.40 0.81
CA GLY A 250 12.91 1.45 1.13
C GLY A 250 13.18 2.06 2.51
N THR A 251 12.77 3.32 2.67
CA THR A 251 12.55 3.99 3.95
C THR A 251 11.85 3.08 4.95
N SER A 252 12.24 3.13 6.23
CA SER A 252 11.53 2.40 7.30
C SER A 252 10.05 2.79 7.25
N CYS A 253 9.18 1.80 7.07
CA CYS A 253 7.75 2.03 7.22
C CYS A 253 7.44 2.21 8.70
N ASP A 254 6.49 3.08 9.02
CA ASP A 254 6.01 3.27 10.38
C ASP A 254 4.50 2.99 10.42
N SER A 255 4.05 2.34 11.49
CA SER A 255 2.62 2.11 11.69
C SER A 255 1.89 3.43 11.91
N ASN A 256 0.78 3.63 11.18
CA ASN A 256 -0.06 4.80 11.33
C ASN A 256 -0.96 4.69 12.57
N PRO A 257 -1.41 5.82 13.15
CA PRO A 257 -2.41 5.82 14.21
C PRO A 257 -3.71 5.12 13.77
N LEU A 258 -4.25 4.26 14.63
CA LEU A 258 -5.32 3.33 14.25
C LEU A 258 -6.66 4.00 13.93
N THR A 259 -7.26 4.68 14.90
CA THR A 259 -8.56 5.32 14.75
C THR A 259 -8.59 6.60 15.58
N ASP A 260 -9.16 7.66 15.01
CA ASP A 260 -9.45 8.91 15.72
C ASP A 260 -10.96 8.96 16.03
N LEU A 261 -11.33 8.68 17.28
CA LEU A 261 -12.72 8.73 17.73
C LEU A 261 -13.32 10.15 17.68
N GLY A 262 -12.47 11.19 17.54
CA GLY A 262 -12.88 12.56 17.31
C GLY A 262 -13.32 12.85 15.87
N ARG A 263 -13.13 11.91 14.93
CA ARG A 263 -13.47 12.05 13.50
C ARG A 263 -14.32 10.86 13.00
N PRO A 264 -15.60 10.78 13.39
CA PRO A 264 -16.45 9.65 13.01
C PRO A 264 -16.65 9.50 11.48
N ASP A 265 -16.52 10.58 10.72
CA ASP A 265 -16.61 10.57 9.24
C ASP A 265 -15.33 10.05 8.55
N ASP A 266 -14.25 9.84 9.31
CA ASP A 266 -13.00 9.20 8.87
C ASP A 266 -12.69 7.98 9.74
N PRO A 267 -13.51 6.91 9.66
CA PRO A 267 -13.43 5.76 10.57
C PRO A 267 -12.13 4.97 10.45
N ARG A 268 -11.42 5.12 9.32
CA ARG A 268 -10.11 4.50 9.07
C ARG A 268 -8.95 5.46 9.38
N ASN A 269 -9.22 6.71 9.76
CA ASN A 269 -8.21 7.71 10.11
C ASN A 269 -7.19 8.00 9.00
N TRP A 270 -7.67 8.21 7.76
CA TRP A 270 -6.85 8.69 6.64
C TRP A 270 -6.12 9.99 6.96
N ALA A 271 -6.82 10.91 7.63
CA ALA A 271 -6.25 12.21 7.98
C ALA A 271 -5.12 12.12 9.04
N GLY A 272 -4.99 10.99 9.73
CA GLY A 272 -3.92 10.72 10.70
C GLY A 272 -2.71 9.99 10.12
N VAL A 273 -2.68 9.72 8.81
CA VAL A 273 -1.56 9.03 8.16
C VAL A 273 -0.28 9.87 8.24
N THR A 274 0.80 9.23 8.67
CA THR A 274 2.16 9.80 8.75
C THR A 274 3.14 9.08 7.85
N SER A 275 2.90 7.81 7.52
CA SER A 275 3.75 6.98 6.64
C SER A 275 2.87 6.29 5.60
N VAL A 276 3.05 6.66 4.34
CA VAL A 276 2.30 6.15 3.18
C VAL A 276 2.97 4.89 2.65
N SER A 277 2.22 3.78 2.56
CA SER A 277 2.68 2.53 1.96
C SER A 277 2.27 2.42 0.50
N ILE A 278 3.24 2.29 -0.41
CA ILE A 278 3.03 2.26 -1.85
C ILE A 278 3.42 0.86 -2.37
N PRO A 279 2.55 0.18 -3.15
CA PRO A 279 1.29 0.66 -3.72
C PRO A 279 0.05 0.47 -2.83
N SER A 280 0.19 -0.06 -1.61
CA SER A 280 -0.92 -0.44 -0.73
C SER A 280 -2.01 0.63 -0.57
N TRP A 281 -1.65 1.92 -0.52
CA TRP A 281 -2.61 3.01 -0.34
C TRP A 281 -3.57 3.27 -1.53
N TRP A 282 -3.31 2.67 -2.72
CA TRP A 282 -4.11 2.85 -3.94
C TRP A 282 -5.44 2.06 -3.92
N GLN A 283 -6.28 2.35 -2.94
CA GLN A 283 -7.62 1.79 -2.77
C GLN A 283 -8.61 2.36 -3.82
N PRO A 284 -9.62 1.59 -4.25
CA PRO A 284 -9.91 0.18 -3.92
C PRO A 284 -9.23 -0.83 -4.87
N TYR A 285 -8.27 -0.39 -5.69
CA TYR A 285 -7.69 -1.22 -6.75
C TYR A 285 -6.71 -2.28 -6.24
N VAL A 286 -6.06 -2.01 -5.10
CA VAL A 286 -5.03 -2.87 -4.50
C VAL A 286 -5.57 -3.51 -3.23
N LEU A 287 -5.56 -4.84 -3.14
CA LEU A 287 -5.82 -5.55 -1.89
C LEU A 287 -4.54 -5.61 -1.05
N SER A 288 -4.45 -4.73 -0.05
CA SER A 288 -3.29 -4.64 0.85
C SER A 288 -3.35 -5.72 1.95
N ALA A 289 -2.30 -6.55 2.03
CA ALA A 289 -2.22 -7.72 2.89
C ALA A 289 -1.28 -7.51 4.10
N ALA A 290 -1.85 -7.60 5.29
CA ALA A 290 -1.14 -7.59 6.56
C ALA A 290 -0.65 -8.99 6.98
N SER A 291 0.30 -9.02 7.91
CA SER A 291 0.92 -10.25 8.40
C SER A 291 0.30 -10.73 9.72
N LEU A 292 0.11 -12.05 9.82
CA LEU A 292 -0.29 -12.75 11.03
C LEU A 292 0.82 -13.70 11.50
N THR A 293 0.92 -13.81 12.81
CA THR A 293 1.65 -14.86 13.52
C THR A 293 1.02 -16.24 13.28
N PRO A 294 1.74 -17.35 13.58
CA PRO A 294 1.15 -18.69 13.63
C PRO A 294 -0.09 -18.85 14.54
N GLY A 295 -0.25 -17.96 15.52
CA GLY A 295 -1.39 -17.95 16.45
C GLY A 295 -2.59 -17.13 15.94
N ALA A 296 -2.58 -16.70 14.66
CA ALA A 296 -3.57 -15.80 14.06
C ALA A 296 -3.65 -14.39 14.68
N GLU A 297 -2.67 -14.01 15.50
CA GLU A 297 -2.52 -12.63 16.00
C GLU A 297 -1.78 -11.75 14.98
N PRO A 298 -2.05 -10.44 14.90
CA PRO A 298 -1.29 -9.53 14.06
C PRO A 298 0.20 -9.56 14.38
N SER A 299 1.03 -9.71 13.34
CA SER A 299 2.49 -9.64 13.49
C SER A 299 2.90 -8.29 14.04
N LYS A 300 3.85 -8.27 14.98
CA LYS A 300 4.33 -7.02 15.59
C LYS A 300 4.88 -6.03 14.57
N PHE A 301 5.45 -6.55 13.48
CA PHE A 301 5.99 -5.74 12.41
C PHE A 301 4.96 -5.31 11.36
N THR A 302 3.71 -5.80 11.37
CA THR A 302 2.78 -5.42 10.30
C THR A 302 2.47 -3.93 10.35
N MET A 303 2.64 -3.23 9.22
CA MET A 303 2.38 -1.79 9.16
C MET A 303 0.88 -1.52 9.23
N ALA A 304 0.46 -0.74 10.22
CA ALA A 304 -0.92 -0.29 10.31
C ALA A 304 -1.20 0.84 9.32
N GLY A 305 -2.35 0.79 8.64
CA GLY A 305 -2.77 1.84 7.73
C GLY A 305 -4.25 1.73 7.32
N PRO A 306 -4.87 2.85 6.90
CA PRO A 306 -6.27 2.89 6.48
C PRO A 306 -6.56 2.10 5.18
N TRP A 307 -5.52 1.66 4.48
CA TRP A 307 -5.59 0.85 3.27
C TRP A 307 -5.55 -0.65 3.50
N VAL A 308 -5.16 -1.13 4.69
CA VAL A 308 -5.08 -2.57 4.95
C VAL A 308 -6.45 -3.21 4.73
N GLY A 309 -6.50 -4.21 3.87
CA GLY A 309 -7.74 -4.82 3.38
C GLY A 309 -7.96 -6.25 3.89
N ILE A 310 -6.87 -7.00 4.14
CA ILE A 310 -6.91 -8.40 4.56
C ILE A 310 -5.63 -8.74 5.34
N ALA A 311 -5.61 -9.89 6.03
CA ALA A 311 -4.42 -10.43 6.64
C ALA A 311 -4.23 -11.91 6.30
N ALA A 312 -2.98 -12.36 6.29
CA ALA A 312 -2.61 -13.76 6.05
C ALA A 312 -1.33 -14.12 6.84
N PRO A 313 -0.98 -15.41 6.95
CA PRO A 313 0.26 -15.82 7.62
C PRO A 313 1.49 -15.15 7.02
N GLY A 314 2.35 -14.58 7.86
CA GLY A 314 3.57 -13.91 7.41
C GLY A 314 4.75 -14.06 8.36
N GLU A 315 4.69 -15.01 9.31
CA GLU A 315 5.77 -15.36 10.23
C GLU A 315 6.06 -16.87 10.21
N ASN A 316 7.33 -17.22 10.42
CA ASN A 316 7.81 -18.61 10.42
C ASN A 316 7.39 -19.36 9.16
N ILE A 317 7.66 -18.74 8.02
CA ILE A 317 7.28 -19.27 6.71
C ILE A 317 8.25 -20.38 6.29
N VAL A 318 7.68 -21.42 5.67
CA VAL A 318 8.41 -22.42 4.89
C VAL A 318 8.03 -22.20 3.43
N SER A 319 9.01 -22.20 2.53
CA SER A 319 8.77 -22.08 1.09
C SER A 319 9.87 -22.76 0.27
N VAL A 320 9.90 -22.50 -1.05
CA VAL A 320 10.86 -23.05 -2.00
C VAL A 320 12.11 -22.18 -2.05
N SER A 321 13.27 -22.83 -1.95
CA SER A 321 14.59 -22.20 -1.98
C SER A 321 15.03 -21.83 -3.39
N ASN A 322 15.76 -20.73 -3.50
CA ASN A 322 16.54 -20.35 -4.69
C ASN A 322 17.93 -21.01 -4.76
N ARG A 323 18.23 -22.04 -3.96
CA ARG A 323 19.48 -22.80 -4.09
C ARG A 323 19.49 -23.68 -5.34
N ASP A 324 20.67 -24.11 -5.76
CA ASP A 324 20.80 -25.08 -6.85
C ASP A 324 20.08 -26.40 -6.51
N GLY A 325 19.26 -26.89 -7.44
CA GLY A 325 18.38 -28.04 -7.21
C GLY A 325 17.09 -27.74 -6.43
N GLY A 326 16.89 -26.51 -5.94
CA GLY A 326 15.69 -26.11 -5.21
C GLY A 326 15.50 -26.85 -3.88
N GLY A 327 14.26 -27.19 -3.53
CA GLY A 327 13.90 -27.79 -2.23
C GLY A 327 13.35 -26.76 -1.26
N LEU A 328 13.11 -27.16 -0.01
CA LEU A 328 12.49 -26.29 0.99
C LEU A 328 13.50 -25.39 1.70
N ALA A 329 13.05 -24.20 2.10
CA ALA A 329 13.75 -23.26 2.94
C ALA A 329 12.79 -22.62 3.95
N ASN A 330 13.31 -22.29 5.12
CA ASN A 330 12.61 -21.58 6.17
C ASN A 330 13.48 -20.49 6.82
N GLY A 331 14.61 -20.18 6.21
CA GLY A 331 15.42 -19.02 6.56
C GLY A 331 16.11 -18.39 5.37
N LEU A 332 16.44 -17.12 5.54
CA LEU A 332 17.24 -16.32 4.61
C LEU A 332 18.40 -15.69 5.40
N PRO A 333 19.61 -15.56 4.82
CA PRO A 333 20.74 -14.98 5.55
C PRO A 333 20.50 -13.50 5.86
N ASP A 334 20.79 -13.10 7.09
CA ASP A 334 20.92 -11.71 7.49
C ASP A 334 22.28 -11.12 7.08
N ASP A 335 22.56 -9.88 7.52
CA ASP A 335 23.83 -9.18 7.24
C ASP A 335 25.06 -9.91 7.81
N HIS A 336 24.87 -10.78 8.81
CA HIS A 336 25.90 -11.62 9.43
C HIS A 336 25.94 -13.05 8.84
N GLN A 337 25.24 -13.28 7.72
CA GLN A 337 25.13 -14.57 7.05
C GLN A 337 24.49 -15.68 7.92
N GLN A 338 23.75 -15.31 8.96
CA GLN A 338 22.99 -16.24 9.78
C GLN A 338 21.58 -16.38 9.21
N LEU A 339 21.10 -17.63 9.10
CA LEU A 339 19.73 -17.86 8.63
C LEU A 339 18.73 -17.42 9.70
N VAL A 340 17.93 -16.42 9.36
CA VAL A 340 16.82 -15.93 10.19
C VAL A 340 15.49 -16.41 9.62
N ALA A 341 14.52 -16.64 10.50
CA ALA A 341 13.19 -17.11 10.13
C ALA A 341 12.51 -16.16 9.15
N LEU A 342 11.89 -16.72 8.12
CA LEU A 342 11.19 -15.97 7.09
C LEU A 342 9.95 -15.28 7.69
N SER A 343 9.99 -13.96 7.77
CA SER A 343 8.89 -13.13 8.27
C SER A 343 8.75 -11.84 7.45
N GLY A 344 7.51 -11.47 7.10
CA GLY A 344 7.23 -10.29 6.27
C GLY A 344 5.83 -10.29 5.66
N THR A 345 5.27 -9.10 5.44
CA THR A 345 3.98 -8.90 4.77
C THR A 345 3.98 -9.31 3.29
N SER A 346 5.16 -9.43 2.66
CA SER A 346 5.33 -9.99 1.32
C SER A 346 4.89 -11.45 1.23
N TYR A 347 5.19 -12.26 2.24
CA TYR A 347 4.73 -13.65 2.30
C TYR A 347 3.21 -13.73 2.49
N ALA A 348 2.64 -12.85 3.31
CA ALA A 348 1.20 -12.74 3.48
C ALA A 348 0.50 -12.35 2.16
N ALA A 349 1.06 -11.40 1.39
CA ALA A 349 0.60 -11.07 0.05
C ALA A 349 0.66 -12.30 -0.90
N GLY A 350 1.72 -13.11 -0.81
CA GLY A 350 1.84 -14.37 -1.56
C GLY A 350 0.70 -15.34 -1.26
N TYR A 351 0.34 -15.54 0.02
CA TYR A 351 -0.81 -16.37 0.39
C TYR A 351 -2.12 -15.83 -0.18
N VAL A 352 -2.38 -14.53 -0.03
CA VAL A 352 -3.60 -13.89 -0.55
C VAL A 352 -3.67 -13.98 -2.08
N SER A 353 -2.55 -13.80 -2.78
CA SER A 353 -2.44 -13.96 -4.24
C SER A 353 -2.77 -15.38 -4.68
N GLY A 354 -2.28 -16.38 -3.95
CA GLY A 354 -2.65 -17.77 -4.17
C GLY A 354 -4.16 -18.01 -3.99
N VAL A 355 -4.75 -17.47 -2.92
CA VAL A 355 -6.21 -17.58 -2.69
C VAL A 355 -7.00 -16.87 -3.80
N ALA A 356 -6.54 -15.71 -4.26
CA ALA A 356 -7.14 -15.04 -5.40
C ALA A 356 -7.12 -15.94 -6.65
N ALA A 357 -6.01 -16.62 -6.94
CA ALA A 357 -5.94 -17.58 -8.03
C ALA A 357 -6.92 -18.76 -7.86
N LEU A 358 -7.08 -19.30 -6.64
CA LEU A 358 -8.10 -20.32 -6.37
C LEU A 358 -9.52 -19.81 -6.66
N VAL A 359 -9.85 -18.60 -6.18
CA VAL A 359 -11.17 -17.99 -6.38
C VAL A 359 -11.43 -17.72 -7.86
N ARG A 360 -10.45 -17.20 -8.60
CA ARG A 360 -10.60 -16.96 -10.05
C ARG A 360 -10.75 -18.24 -10.85
N SER A 361 -10.03 -19.29 -10.47
CA SER A 361 -10.16 -20.61 -11.11
C SER A 361 -11.56 -21.20 -10.90
N LYS A 362 -12.10 -21.10 -9.68
CA LYS A 362 -13.46 -21.57 -9.36
C LYS A 362 -14.57 -20.70 -9.97
N TYR A 363 -14.36 -19.39 -9.99
CA TYR A 363 -15.34 -18.40 -10.45
C TYR A 363 -14.74 -17.50 -11.54
N PRO A 364 -14.49 -18.05 -12.74
CA PRO A 364 -13.77 -17.34 -13.81
C PRO A 364 -14.49 -16.11 -14.37
N GLN A 365 -15.79 -16.01 -14.13
CA GLN A 365 -16.64 -14.88 -14.52
C GLN A 365 -16.55 -13.67 -13.59
N LEU A 366 -15.96 -13.81 -12.39
CA LEU A 366 -15.86 -12.70 -11.46
C LEU A 366 -14.81 -11.68 -11.92
N THR A 367 -15.19 -10.41 -11.84
CA THR A 367 -14.25 -9.30 -12.03
C THR A 367 -13.27 -9.21 -10.88
N ALA A 368 -12.15 -8.52 -11.07
CA ALA A 368 -11.15 -8.30 -10.02
C ALA A 368 -11.77 -7.73 -8.74
N THR A 369 -12.65 -6.73 -8.85
CA THR A 369 -13.38 -6.15 -7.70
C THR A 369 -14.27 -7.18 -7.01
N GLN A 370 -14.95 -8.04 -7.75
CA GLN A 370 -15.80 -9.09 -7.16
C GLN A 370 -14.98 -10.18 -6.47
N VAL A 371 -13.78 -10.50 -6.98
CA VAL A 371 -12.83 -11.42 -6.34
C VAL A 371 -12.34 -10.83 -5.02
N VAL A 372 -11.91 -9.56 -5.02
CA VAL A 372 -11.47 -8.85 -3.81
C VAL A 372 -12.61 -8.77 -2.78
N HIS A 373 -13.83 -8.42 -3.23
CA HIS A 373 -15.00 -8.41 -2.35
C HIS A 373 -15.27 -9.80 -1.76
N ARG A 374 -15.18 -10.87 -2.56
CA ARG A 374 -15.37 -12.24 -2.07
C ARG A 374 -14.37 -12.59 -0.99
N ILE A 375 -13.08 -12.37 -1.24
CA ILE A 375 -11.98 -12.67 -0.30
C ILE A 375 -12.18 -11.91 1.01
N THR A 376 -12.52 -10.62 0.94
CA THR A 376 -12.70 -9.77 2.13
C THR A 376 -14.00 -10.05 2.88
N ALA A 377 -15.10 -10.34 2.18
CA ALA A 377 -16.39 -10.63 2.81
C ALA A 377 -16.42 -11.98 3.53
N THR A 378 -15.56 -12.92 3.13
CA THR A 378 -15.43 -14.25 3.77
C THR A 378 -14.27 -14.32 4.76
N ALA A 379 -13.58 -13.22 5.03
CA ALA A 379 -12.45 -13.19 5.96
C ALA A 379 -12.90 -13.43 7.41
N HIS A 380 -12.02 -14.03 8.21
CA HIS A 380 -12.28 -14.32 9.62
C HIS A 380 -11.95 -13.12 10.51
N ASN A 381 -12.98 -12.44 11.04
CA ASN A 381 -12.84 -11.27 11.92
C ASN A 381 -13.97 -11.12 12.96
N GLY A 382 -14.66 -12.21 13.31
CA GLY A 382 -15.70 -12.19 14.35
C GLY A 382 -16.79 -11.13 14.15
N ALA A 383 -17.17 -10.84 12.89
CA ALA A 383 -18.15 -9.82 12.50
C ALA A 383 -17.81 -8.37 12.92
N ARG A 384 -16.52 -8.02 12.97
CA ARG A 384 -16.04 -6.65 13.26
C ARG A 384 -15.88 -5.82 11.99
N ALA A 385 -15.93 -4.50 12.14
CA ALA A 385 -15.55 -3.58 11.08
C ALA A 385 -14.06 -3.75 10.70
N PRO A 386 -13.67 -3.44 9.46
CA PRO A 386 -12.27 -3.54 9.05
C PRO A 386 -11.33 -2.70 9.90
N SER A 387 -10.22 -3.30 10.32
CA SER A 387 -9.19 -2.64 11.15
C SER A 387 -8.03 -2.11 10.29
N ASN A 388 -7.34 -1.08 10.76
CA ASN A 388 -6.08 -0.62 10.15
C ASN A 388 -4.93 -1.62 10.28
N VAL A 389 -5.08 -2.68 11.09
CA VAL A 389 -4.02 -3.67 11.34
C VAL A 389 -4.21 -4.93 10.50
N VAL A 390 -5.45 -5.41 10.34
CA VAL A 390 -5.76 -6.69 9.66
C VAL A 390 -6.83 -6.57 8.58
N GLY A 391 -7.32 -5.35 8.32
CA GLY A 391 -8.39 -5.11 7.35
C GLY A 391 -9.64 -5.90 7.73
N ALA A 392 -10.18 -6.63 6.76
CA ALA A 392 -11.36 -7.47 6.93
C ALA A 392 -11.11 -8.73 7.79
N GLY A 393 -9.86 -9.07 8.14
CA GLY A 393 -9.52 -10.24 8.94
C GLY A 393 -8.54 -11.19 8.26
N ALA A 394 -8.38 -12.38 8.87
CA ALA A 394 -7.58 -13.44 8.28
C ALA A 394 -8.27 -14.03 7.04
N VAL A 395 -7.52 -14.22 5.95
CA VAL A 395 -8.05 -14.86 4.74
C VAL A 395 -8.50 -16.30 5.04
N ASP A 396 -9.70 -16.65 4.59
CA ASP A 396 -10.27 -18.00 4.70
C ASP A 396 -10.51 -18.56 3.28
N PRO A 397 -9.59 -19.41 2.76
CA PRO A 397 -9.72 -19.96 1.41
C PRO A 397 -10.96 -20.83 1.24
N VAL A 398 -11.35 -21.59 2.28
CA VAL A 398 -12.50 -22.50 2.19
C VAL A 398 -13.78 -21.69 2.10
N ALA A 399 -13.95 -20.68 2.96
CA ALA A 399 -15.11 -19.79 2.92
C ALA A 399 -15.15 -18.99 1.60
N ALA A 400 -14.02 -18.44 1.15
CA ALA A 400 -13.93 -17.72 -0.13
C ALA A 400 -14.36 -18.60 -1.32
N LEU A 401 -14.04 -19.89 -1.28
CA LEU A 401 -14.42 -20.84 -2.32
C LEU A 401 -15.85 -21.36 -2.17
N THR A 402 -16.47 -21.37 -1.00
CA THR A 402 -17.74 -22.11 -0.77
C THR A 402 -18.93 -21.25 -0.40
N TRP A 403 -18.73 -20.06 0.15
CA TRP A 403 -19.81 -19.26 0.68
C TRP A 403 -20.62 -18.58 -0.43
N GLU A 404 -21.94 -18.67 -0.32
CA GLU A 404 -22.88 -17.96 -1.18
C GLU A 404 -23.06 -16.53 -0.66
N LEU A 405 -22.31 -15.61 -1.27
CA LEU A 405 -22.49 -14.19 -0.98
C LEU A 405 -23.80 -13.70 -1.59
N PRO A 406 -24.57 -12.84 -0.88
CA PRO A 406 -25.72 -12.18 -1.46
C PRO A 406 -25.34 -11.51 -2.78
N ALA A 407 -26.25 -11.51 -3.76
CA ALA A 407 -26.07 -10.78 -5.02
C ALA A 407 -26.12 -9.27 -4.75
N GLY A 408 -25.05 -8.73 -4.15
CA GLY A 408 -24.86 -7.31 -3.89
C GLY A 408 -23.80 -6.77 -4.83
N ASN A 409 -24.13 -5.71 -5.55
CA ASN A 409 -23.10 -4.88 -6.17
C ASN A 409 -22.14 -4.44 -5.07
N PRO A 410 -20.81 -4.62 -5.21
CA PRO A 410 -19.87 -4.09 -4.24
C PRO A 410 -20.08 -2.58 -4.14
N SER A 411 -20.49 -2.12 -2.96
CA SER A 411 -20.59 -0.71 -2.64
C SER A 411 -19.22 -0.06 -2.85
N GLY A 412 -19.02 0.60 -3.99
CA GLY A 412 -17.76 1.32 -4.26
C GLY A 412 -17.41 1.54 -5.73
N VAL A 413 -17.91 0.74 -6.66
CA VAL A 413 -17.75 1.05 -8.10
C VAL A 413 -19.12 1.37 -8.66
N SER A 414 -19.49 2.65 -8.53
CA SER A 414 -20.61 3.18 -9.31
C SER A 414 -20.28 2.99 -10.78
N ALA A 415 -20.94 2.04 -11.43
CA ALA A 415 -21.01 2.04 -12.89
C ALA A 415 -21.41 3.46 -13.30
N ALA A 416 -20.57 4.11 -14.11
CA ALA A 416 -20.77 5.50 -14.51
C ALA A 416 -22.16 5.65 -15.15
N ARG A 417 -23.15 6.02 -14.34
CA ARG A 417 -24.40 6.56 -14.86
C ARG A 417 -24.03 7.89 -15.51
N PRO A 418 -24.45 8.17 -16.76
CA PRO A 418 -24.30 9.50 -17.32
C PRO A 418 -24.97 10.49 -16.35
N VAL A 419 -24.14 11.31 -15.72
CA VAL A 419 -24.58 12.34 -14.79
C VAL A 419 -25.31 13.38 -15.61
N THR A 420 -26.61 13.49 -15.45
CA THR A 420 -27.33 14.72 -15.78
C THR A 420 -26.70 15.83 -14.95
N VAL A 421 -26.04 16.77 -15.63
CA VAL A 421 -25.37 17.93 -15.02
C VAL A 421 -26.34 18.58 -14.04
N PRO A 422 -26.02 18.65 -12.72
CA PRO A 422 -26.84 19.39 -11.78
C PRO A 422 -26.94 20.84 -12.24
N ALA A 423 -28.13 21.43 -12.15
CA ALA A 423 -28.29 22.86 -12.43
C ALA A 423 -27.24 23.65 -11.64
N ALA A 424 -26.55 24.56 -12.33
CA ALA A 424 -25.47 25.35 -11.72
C ALA A 424 -25.96 25.97 -10.41
N PRO A 425 -25.16 25.91 -9.32
CA PRO A 425 -25.55 26.48 -8.05
C PRO A 425 -25.87 27.96 -8.24
N ALA A 426 -26.98 28.41 -7.63
CA ALA A 426 -27.37 29.81 -7.67
C ALA A 426 -26.17 30.70 -7.29
N PRO A 427 -25.93 31.80 -8.01
CA PRO A 427 -24.79 32.67 -7.75
C PRO A 427 -24.80 33.07 -6.27
N ARG A 428 -23.64 32.91 -5.61
CA ARG A 428 -23.51 33.23 -4.19
C ARG A 428 -23.85 34.70 -3.98
N ASP A 429 -24.80 34.96 -3.09
CA ASP A 429 -25.18 36.32 -2.71
C ASP A 429 -24.01 37.00 -1.99
N THR A 430 -23.36 37.95 -2.66
CA THR A 430 -22.23 38.71 -2.13
C THR A 430 -22.67 39.92 -1.31
N THR A 431 -23.97 40.21 -1.24
CA THR A 431 -24.53 41.40 -0.57
C THR A 431 -24.10 41.49 0.91
N PRO A 432 -24.11 40.42 1.73
CA PRO A 432 -23.68 40.50 3.12
C PRO A 432 -22.20 40.89 3.26
N ARG A 433 -21.36 40.40 2.33
CA ARG A 433 -19.92 40.65 2.32
C ARG A 433 -19.61 42.07 1.87
N THR A 434 -20.33 42.58 0.87
CA THR A 434 -20.24 43.98 0.42
C THR A 434 -20.71 44.95 1.48
N VAL A 435 -21.82 44.66 2.18
CA VAL A 435 -22.32 45.46 3.29
C VAL A 435 -21.31 45.48 4.44
N ALA A 436 -20.71 44.34 4.78
CA ALA A 436 -19.67 44.28 5.80
C ALA A 436 -18.49 45.19 5.46
N PHE A 437 -17.89 45.07 4.27
CA PHE A 437 -16.73 45.88 3.87
C PHE A 437 -17.05 47.37 3.71
N ALA A 438 -18.20 47.71 3.14
CA ALA A 438 -18.63 49.09 3.01
C ALA A 438 -18.89 49.73 4.40
N GLY A 439 -19.48 48.98 5.33
CA GLY A 439 -19.68 49.39 6.70
C GLY A 439 -18.37 49.66 7.44
N THR A 440 -17.37 48.77 7.33
CA THR A 440 -16.05 48.99 7.95
C THR A 440 -15.31 50.18 7.35
N ALA A 441 -15.39 50.37 6.03
CA ALA A 441 -14.75 51.50 5.35
C ALA A 441 -15.38 52.84 5.78
N ALA A 442 -16.71 52.92 5.85
CA ALA A 442 -17.42 54.10 6.33
C ALA A 442 -17.06 54.43 7.78
N LEU A 443 -16.98 53.42 8.66
CA LEU A 443 -16.60 53.61 10.05
C LEU A 443 -15.16 54.13 10.18
N ALA A 444 -14.23 53.61 9.37
CA ALA A 444 -12.84 54.06 9.35
C ALA A 444 -12.71 55.54 8.91
N VAL A 445 -13.50 55.97 7.93
CA VAL A 445 -13.54 57.38 7.48
C VAL A 445 -14.09 58.28 8.57
N VAL A 446 -15.14 57.87 9.28
CA VAL A 446 -15.71 58.64 10.40
C VAL A 446 -14.69 58.79 11.52
N VAL A 447 -13.99 57.70 11.89
CA VAL A 447 -12.94 57.75 12.92
C VAL A 447 -11.80 58.69 12.50
N ALA A 448 -11.36 58.64 11.24
CA ALA A 448 -10.34 59.54 10.71
C ALA A 448 -10.79 61.01 10.72
N ALA A 449 -12.03 61.29 10.35
CA ALA A 449 -12.60 62.63 10.35
C ALA A 449 -12.72 63.20 11.78
N VAL A 450 -13.19 62.39 12.75
CA VAL A 450 -13.26 62.79 14.16
C VAL A 450 -11.86 63.05 14.73
N ALA A 451 -10.88 62.21 14.38
CA ALA A 451 -9.48 62.42 14.78
C ALA A 451 -8.90 63.70 14.19
N ALA A 452 -9.17 64.01 12.92
CA ALA A 452 -8.74 65.23 12.26
C ALA A 452 -9.38 66.48 12.88
N VAL A 453 -10.69 66.47 13.13
CA VAL A 453 -11.41 67.58 13.78
C VAL A 453 -10.88 67.80 15.20
N SER A 454 -10.64 66.73 15.96
CA SER A 454 -10.07 66.80 17.31
C SER A 454 -8.65 67.38 17.31
N ALA A 455 -7.83 67.02 16.30
CA ALA A 455 -6.49 67.58 16.13
C ALA A 455 -6.52 69.07 15.75
N ILE A 456 -7.46 69.49 14.91
CA ILE A 456 -7.64 70.90 14.51
C ILE A 456 -8.17 71.74 15.68
N ALA A 457 -9.10 71.21 16.48
CA ALA A 457 -9.63 71.88 17.66
C ALA A 457 -8.54 72.13 18.72
N ARG A 458 -7.70 71.12 19.00
CA ARG A 458 -6.55 71.26 19.92
C ARG A 458 -5.49 72.26 19.44
N LYS A 459 -5.35 72.45 18.12
CA LYS A 459 -4.44 73.43 17.53
C LYS A 459 -4.95 74.87 17.64
N LYS A 460 -6.28 75.08 17.74
CA LYS A 460 -6.88 76.40 17.98
C LYS A 460 -6.78 76.86 19.44
N GLU A 461 -6.73 75.92 20.39
CA GLU A 461 -6.56 76.24 21.82
C GLU A 461 -5.11 76.57 22.22
N THR A 462 -4.15 76.53 21.27
CA THR A 462 -2.72 76.74 21.52
C THR A 462 -2.13 77.95 20.78
N THR A 463 -2.96 78.89 20.31
CA THR A 463 -2.48 80.17 19.75
C THR A 463 -2.87 81.31 20.72
N PRO A 464 -1.90 82.02 21.33
CA PRO A 464 -2.15 83.09 22.30
C PRO A 464 -2.78 84.35 21.69
#